data_AF-A0A852GR06-F1
#
_entry.id   AF-A0A852GR06-F1
#
_cell.length_a   1.000
_cell.length_b   1.000
_cell.length_c   1.000
_cell.angle_alpha   90.00
_cell.angle_beta   90.00
_cell.angle_gamma   90.00
#
_symmetry.space_group_name_H-M   'P 1'
#
loop_
_entity.id
_entity.type
_entity.pdbx_description
1 polymer ?
#
loop_
_entity_poly.entity_id
_entity_poly.type
_entity_poly.pdbx_seq_one_letter_code
_entity_poly.pdbx_strand_id
1 'polypeptide(L)'
;MQPVLAVWLALSLLAGTGAQDMCGEPSTRSISAPQLSPEERLSPHMPESLRCDACHAIAFQIEEQLRRAEGKVGRKALSESDYVEVLERSCSQGWESYGVQELDGEKRLAGPGLPRQEPMTVMVTGGPWPGRLSKMCHGYVGEQGEAQIYGAHRRGPAALRELLCHGDKGPCAGGKAGGPSPPKALQNEL
;
A
#
# COMPACT_ATOMS: atom_id res chain seq x y z
N MET A 1 -15.15 -25.71 -84.81
CA MET A 1 -16.59 -25.98 -84.99
C MET A 1 -17.29 -25.69 -83.67
N GLN A 2 -18.15 -24.68 -83.59
CA GLN A 2 -19.20 -24.57 -82.55
C GLN A 2 -20.34 -25.55 -82.89
N PRO A 3 -21.17 -26.07 -81.96
CA PRO A 3 -22.18 -25.30 -81.20
C PRO A 3 -22.38 -25.72 -79.72
N VAL A 4 -22.63 -24.76 -78.81
CA VAL A 4 -23.93 -24.36 -78.21
C VAL A 4 -24.70 -25.50 -77.54
N LEU A 5 -24.88 -25.43 -76.21
CA LEU A 5 -26.19 -25.60 -75.54
C LEU A 5 -26.17 -24.88 -74.18
N ALA A 6 -27.14 -23.99 -74.02
CA ALA A 6 -27.35 -23.12 -72.89
C ALA A 6 -28.08 -23.85 -71.75
N VAL A 7 -27.70 -23.57 -70.50
CA VAL A 7 -28.61 -23.67 -69.35
C VAL A 7 -28.35 -22.49 -68.44
N TRP A 8 -29.31 -21.56 -68.41
CA TRP A 8 -29.48 -20.56 -67.37
C TRP A 8 -30.06 -21.25 -66.13
N LEU A 9 -29.64 -20.86 -64.92
CA LEU A 9 -30.52 -20.79 -63.75
C LEU A 9 -29.87 -20.04 -62.56
N ALA A 10 -30.50 -18.90 -62.24
CA ALA A 10 -30.62 -18.21 -60.95
C ALA A 10 -29.35 -17.77 -60.19
N LEU A 11 -29.05 -16.48 -60.32
CA LEU A 11 -28.25 -15.71 -59.37
C LEU A 11 -29.09 -15.44 -58.11
N SER A 12 -28.93 -16.27 -57.07
CA SER A 12 -29.47 -15.97 -55.74
C SER A 12 -28.51 -15.05 -55.00
N LEU A 13 -28.84 -13.75 -54.95
CA LEU A 13 -28.28 -12.82 -53.98
C LEU A 13 -28.67 -13.26 -52.57
N LEU A 14 -27.70 -13.70 -51.78
CA LEU A 14 -27.76 -13.63 -50.33
C LEU A 14 -26.59 -12.75 -49.88
N ALA A 15 -26.93 -11.50 -49.57
CA ALA A 15 -26.08 -10.59 -48.83
C ALA A 15 -25.77 -11.21 -47.46
N GLY A 16 -24.54 -11.72 -47.29
CA GLY A 16 -24.01 -12.08 -45.99
C GLY A 16 -23.69 -10.81 -45.22
N THR A 17 -24.62 -10.33 -44.41
CA THR A 17 -24.36 -9.33 -43.37
C THR A 17 -23.97 -10.03 -42.08
N GLY A 18 -23.02 -9.43 -41.35
CA GLY A 18 -22.76 -9.75 -39.95
C GLY A 18 -21.49 -10.55 -39.72
N ALA A 19 -20.35 -9.85 -39.80
CA ALA A 19 -19.21 -10.22 -38.98
C ALA A 19 -19.67 -10.24 -37.52
N GLN A 20 -19.59 -11.39 -36.86
CA GLN A 20 -19.69 -11.49 -35.42
C GLN A 20 -18.39 -10.94 -34.83
N ASP A 21 -18.40 -9.64 -34.50
CA ASP A 21 -17.49 -9.08 -33.50
C ASP A 21 -17.86 -9.70 -32.15
N MET A 22 -17.26 -10.83 -31.82
CA MET A 22 -17.18 -11.32 -30.45
C MET A 22 -16.20 -10.41 -29.70
N CYS A 23 -16.68 -9.25 -29.26
CA CYS A 23 -16.07 -8.55 -28.14
C CYS A 23 -16.33 -9.41 -26.90
N GLY A 24 -15.37 -10.27 -26.55
CA GLY A 24 -15.34 -10.88 -25.23
C GLY A 24 -15.45 -9.79 -24.18
N GLU A 25 -16.38 -9.94 -23.24
CA GLU A 25 -16.52 -8.99 -22.13
C GLU A 25 -15.17 -8.85 -21.43
N PRO A 26 -14.53 -7.67 -21.45
CA PRO A 26 -13.44 -7.43 -20.54
C PRO A 26 -14.04 -7.53 -19.15
N SER A 27 -13.59 -8.50 -18.35
CA SER A 27 -13.90 -8.58 -16.93
C SER A 27 -13.56 -7.22 -16.31
N THR A 28 -14.58 -6.40 -16.09
CA THR A 28 -14.46 -5.03 -15.59
C THR A 28 -14.14 -5.12 -14.11
N ARG A 29 -12.85 -5.25 -13.79
CA ARG A 29 -12.38 -5.04 -12.41
C ARG A 29 -12.56 -3.56 -12.09
N SER A 30 -13.62 -3.26 -11.33
CA SER A 30 -13.86 -1.91 -10.81
C SER A 30 -12.73 -1.50 -9.89
N ILE A 31 -11.93 -0.52 -10.31
CA ILE A 31 -10.89 0.08 -9.47
C ILE A 31 -11.61 1.03 -8.51
N SER A 32 -11.86 0.54 -7.29
CA SER A 32 -12.61 1.31 -6.27
C SER A 32 -11.65 2.12 -5.40
N ALA A 33 -11.99 3.38 -5.15
CA ALA A 33 -11.25 4.20 -4.20
C ALA A 33 -11.54 3.72 -2.76
N PRO A 34 -10.52 3.66 -1.87
CA PRO A 34 -10.70 3.22 -0.49
C PRO A 34 -11.72 4.07 0.26
N GLN A 35 -12.70 3.42 0.89
CA GLN A 35 -13.76 4.13 1.62
C GLN A 35 -13.42 4.29 3.10
N LEU A 36 -13.27 5.51 3.59
CA LEU A 36 -13.05 5.77 5.02
C LEU A 36 -14.36 5.82 5.80
N SER A 37 -14.40 5.08 6.91
CA SER A 37 -15.46 5.19 7.93
C SER A 37 -15.45 6.58 8.58
N PRO A 38 -16.56 7.04 9.18
CA PRO A 38 -16.61 8.33 9.88
C PRO A 38 -15.51 8.52 10.92
N GLU A 39 -15.21 7.46 11.67
CA GLU A 39 -14.19 7.41 12.71
C GLU A 39 -12.79 7.57 12.10
N GLU A 40 -12.52 6.86 11.00
CA GLU A 40 -11.29 6.99 10.20
C GLU A 40 -11.18 8.33 9.46
N ARG A 41 -12.24 9.14 9.35
CA ARG A 41 -12.14 10.48 8.77
C ARG A 41 -11.74 11.51 9.82
N LEU A 42 -12.22 11.34 11.06
CA LEU A 42 -12.09 12.32 12.13
C LEU A 42 -10.92 12.04 13.08
N SER A 43 -10.52 10.78 13.23
CA SER A 43 -9.48 10.40 14.19
C SER A 43 -8.08 10.88 13.76
N PRO A 44 -7.29 11.49 14.65
CA PRO A 44 -5.90 11.82 14.37
C PRO A 44 -4.96 10.60 14.52
N HIS A 45 -5.49 9.41 14.85
CA HIS A 45 -4.70 8.21 15.09
C HIS A 45 -4.70 7.26 13.89
N MET A 46 -3.62 6.50 13.73
CA MET A 46 -3.53 5.45 12.72
C MET A 46 -4.56 4.34 13.02
N PRO A 47 -5.43 3.98 12.06
CA PRO A 47 -6.34 2.85 12.19
C PRO A 47 -5.59 1.56 12.49
N GLU A 48 -6.18 0.71 13.31
CA GLU A 48 -5.52 -0.51 13.81
C GLU A 48 -5.02 -1.42 12.68
N SER A 49 -5.84 -1.65 11.66
CA SER A 49 -5.52 -2.46 10.49
C SER A 49 -4.30 -1.95 9.70
N LEU A 50 -3.97 -0.66 9.81
CA LEU A 50 -2.87 -0.03 9.08
C LEU A 50 -1.61 0.15 9.93
N ARG A 51 -1.64 -0.17 11.23
CA ARG A 51 -0.51 0.10 12.14
C ARG A 51 0.75 -0.66 11.77
N CYS A 52 0.63 -1.92 11.35
CA CYS A 52 1.80 -2.71 10.97
C CYS A 52 2.45 -2.18 9.69
N ASP A 53 1.66 -1.88 8.65
CA ASP A 53 2.19 -1.25 7.44
C ASP A 53 2.81 0.13 7.77
N ALA A 54 2.15 0.96 8.58
CA ALA A 54 2.68 2.24 9.02
C ALA A 54 4.02 2.08 9.76
N CYS A 55 4.16 1.04 10.59
CA CYS A 55 5.42 0.76 11.26
C CYS A 55 6.56 0.47 10.29
N HIS A 56 6.31 -0.39 9.30
CA HIS A 56 7.31 -0.71 8.30
C HIS A 56 7.72 0.52 7.47
N ALA A 57 6.77 1.40 7.15
CA ALA A 57 7.05 2.68 6.49
C ALA A 57 7.92 3.59 7.34
N ILE A 58 7.59 3.75 8.62
CA ILE A 58 8.35 4.59 9.57
C ILE A 58 9.77 4.04 9.77
N ALA A 59 9.89 2.73 10.01
CA ALA A 59 11.18 2.07 10.17
C ALA A 59 12.09 2.27 8.95
N PHE A 60 11.53 2.11 7.74
CA PHE A 60 12.24 2.34 6.49
C PHE A 60 12.72 3.79 6.36
N GLN A 61 11.88 4.75 6.70
CA GLN A 61 12.23 6.16 6.60
C GLN A 61 13.31 6.58 7.61
N ILE A 62 13.19 6.12 8.87
CA ILE A 62 14.22 6.34 9.89
C ILE A 62 15.57 5.76 9.44
N GLU A 63 15.56 4.51 8.95
CA GLU A 63 16.76 3.85 8.43
C GLU A 63 17.40 4.68 7.32
N GLU A 64 16.60 5.14 6.35
CA GLU A 64 17.12 5.87 5.19
C GLU A 64 17.73 7.22 5.57
N GLN A 65 17.09 7.96 6.49
CA GLN A 65 17.60 9.24 6.97
C GLN A 65 18.88 9.06 7.79
N LEU A 66 18.94 8.06 8.68
CA LEU A 66 20.14 7.73 9.45
C LEU A 66 21.29 7.28 8.53
N ARG A 67 21.02 6.38 7.59
CA ARG A 67 22.00 5.90 6.60
C ARG A 67 22.54 7.06 5.76
N ARG A 68 21.66 7.98 5.34
CA ARG A 68 22.05 9.19 4.59
C ARG A 68 22.91 10.12 5.43
N ALA A 69 22.57 10.33 6.70
CA ALA A 69 23.36 11.16 7.62
C ALA A 69 24.74 10.55 7.89
N GLU A 70 24.82 9.25 8.16
CA GLU A 70 26.09 8.51 8.29
C GLU A 70 26.93 8.61 7.02
N GLY A 71 26.30 8.51 5.84
CA GLY A 71 26.95 8.71 4.55
C GLY A 71 27.66 10.07 4.43
N LYS A 72 27.07 11.14 4.97
CA LYS A 72 27.66 12.49 4.96
C LYS A 72 28.90 12.62 5.85
N VAL A 73 29.00 11.81 6.90
CA VAL A 73 30.16 11.80 7.83
C VAL A 73 31.13 10.65 7.55
N GLY A 74 31.06 10.04 6.36
CA GLY A 74 31.98 8.98 5.94
C GLY A 74 31.67 7.61 6.57
N ARG A 75 30.39 7.30 6.79
CA ARG A 75 29.87 6.04 7.38
C ARG A 75 30.34 5.77 8.81
N LYS A 76 30.78 6.83 9.51
CA LYS A 76 31.08 6.78 10.94
C LYS A 76 29.80 6.81 11.76
N ALA A 77 29.89 6.42 13.02
CA ALA A 77 28.79 6.61 13.96
C ALA A 77 28.53 8.10 14.16
N LEU A 78 27.25 8.48 14.16
CA LEU A 78 26.77 9.81 14.46
C LEU A 78 26.97 10.11 15.95
N SER A 79 27.20 11.38 16.27
CA SER A 79 27.14 11.82 17.67
C SER A 79 25.70 11.77 18.19
N GLU A 80 25.53 11.84 19.51
CA GLU A 80 24.21 11.90 20.14
C GLU A 80 23.35 13.03 19.60
N SER A 81 23.90 14.24 19.57
CA SER A 81 23.21 15.40 18.99
C SER A 81 22.79 15.17 17.55
N ASP A 82 23.65 14.51 16.74
CA ASP A 82 23.36 14.31 15.32
C ASP A 82 22.24 13.28 15.11
N TYR A 83 22.29 12.12 15.78
CA TYR A 83 21.25 11.12 15.57
C TYR A 83 19.90 11.55 16.16
N VAL A 84 19.89 12.32 17.26
CA VAL A 84 18.66 12.89 17.81
C VAL A 84 18.01 13.83 16.79
N GLU A 85 18.78 14.75 16.22
CA GLU A 85 18.27 15.68 15.20
C GLU A 85 17.80 14.94 13.93
N VAL A 86 18.49 13.88 13.52
CA VAL A 86 18.07 13.07 12.38
C VAL A 86 16.75 12.35 12.67
N LEU A 87 16.56 11.79 13.86
CA LEU A 87 15.33 11.10 14.24
C LEU A 87 14.14 12.05 14.30
N GLU A 88 14.29 13.22 14.91
CA GLU A 88 13.24 14.26 14.95
C GLU A 88 12.81 14.70 13.54
N ARG A 89 13.79 14.97 12.67
CA ARG A 89 13.53 15.32 11.27
C ARG A 89 12.88 14.19 10.49
N SER A 90 13.24 12.93 10.78
CA SER A 90 12.66 11.76 10.12
C SER A 90 11.15 11.66 10.38
N CYS A 91 10.68 12.07 11.56
CA CYS A 91 9.26 12.08 11.89
C CYS A 91 8.51 13.32 11.36
N SER A 92 9.22 14.44 11.19
CA SER A 92 8.67 15.71 10.71
C SER A 92 8.76 15.91 9.19
N GLN A 93 9.27 14.91 8.45
CA GLN A 93 9.36 14.98 6.99
C GLN A 93 7.99 14.98 6.31
N GLY A 94 7.99 15.26 5.01
CA GLY A 94 6.82 15.06 4.15
C GLY A 94 6.46 13.57 4.02
N TRP A 95 5.21 13.23 4.31
CA TRP A 95 4.68 11.86 4.23
C TRP A 95 3.70 11.68 3.06
N GLU A 96 3.68 12.60 2.09
CA GLU A 96 2.74 12.65 0.96
C GLU A 96 2.93 11.50 -0.04
N SER A 97 4.12 10.88 -0.02
CA SER A 97 4.41 9.67 -0.81
C SER A 97 3.71 8.42 -0.27
N TYR A 98 3.08 8.52 0.90
CA TYR A 98 2.28 7.46 1.50
C TYR A 98 0.80 7.73 1.35
N GLY A 99 0.05 6.65 1.15
CA GLY A 99 -1.39 6.69 1.05
C GLY A 99 -2.01 5.34 1.35
N VAL A 100 -3.33 5.29 1.28
CA VAL A 100 -4.08 4.05 1.46
C VAL A 100 -4.62 3.59 0.13
N GLN A 101 -4.61 2.28 -0.07
CA GLN A 101 -5.23 1.60 -1.19
C GLN A 101 -6.07 0.44 -0.69
N GLU A 102 -6.98 -0.05 -1.52
CA GLU A 102 -7.82 -1.20 -1.22
C GLU A 102 -7.40 -2.37 -2.12
N LEU A 103 -7.12 -3.51 -1.49
CA LEU A 103 -6.71 -4.76 -2.12
C LEU A 103 -7.60 -5.87 -1.57
N ASP A 104 -8.35 -6.53 -2.45
CA ASP A 104 -9.27 -7.62 -2.06
C ASP A 104 -10.25 -7.23 -0.93
N GLY A 105 -10.69 -5.97 -0.92
CA GLY A 105 -11.58 -5.40 0.11
C GLY A 105 -10.88 -5.02 1.42
N GLU A 106 -9.56 -5.21 1.52
CA GLU A 106 -8.75 -4.79 2.67
C GLU A 106 -7.98 -3.50 2.36
N LYS A 107 -8.05 -2.55 3.28
CA LYS A 107 -7.26 -1.33 3.20
C LYS A 107 -5.83 -1.60 3.63
N ARG A 108 -4.87 -1.20 2.80
CA ARG A 108 -3.44 -1.33 3.05
C ARG A 108 -2.75 0.01 2.85
N LEU A 109 -1.72 0.26 3.66
CA LEU A 109 -0.87 1.43 3.42
C LEU A 109 0.08 1.10 2.25
N ALA A 110 0.35 2.09 1.41
CA ALA A 110 1.25 2.00 0.29
C ALA A 110 2.21 3.18 0.28
N GLY A 111 3.42 2.95 -0.24
CA GLY A 111 4.50 3.93 -0.30
C GLY A 111 5.89 3.28 -0.16
N PRO A 112 6.96 4.09 -0.10
CA PRO A 112 8.33 3.59 0.02
C PRO A 112 8.55 2.68 1.24
N GLY A 113 9.28 1.59 1.05
CA GLY A 113 9.59 0.63 2.12
C GLY A 113 8.50 -0.42 2.39
N LEU A 114 7.35 -0.32 1.73
CA LEU A 114 6.26 -1.30 1.79
C LEU A 114 6.27 -2.22 0.57
N PRO A 115 5.69 -3.43 0.68
CA PRO A 115 5.55 -4.34 -0.46
C PRO A 115 4.92 -3.64 -1.67
N ARG A 116 5.46 -3.91 -2.85
CA ARG A 116 4.91 -3.37 -4.10
C ARG A 116 3.49 -3.91 -4.25
N GLN A 117 2.54 -3.00 -4.40
CA GLN A 117 1.15 -3.33 -4.54
C GLN A 117 0.74 -3.45 -6.02
N GLU A 118 -0.42 -4.08 -6.27
CA GLU A 118 -0.96 -4.35 -7.60
C GLU A 118 -1.04 -3.09 -8.49
N PRO A 119 -0.60 -3.15 -9.76
CA PRO A 119 -0.52 -1.99 -10.66
C PRO A 119 -1.88 -1.38 -11.04
N MET A 120 -2.99 -2.07 -10.74
CA MET A 120 -4.36 -1.65 -11.04
C MET A 120 -5.11 -1.19 -9.77
N THR A 121 -4.46 -0.43 -8.89
CA THR A 121 -5.09 0.14 -7.70
C THR A 121 -4.89 1.65 -7.61
N VAL A 122 -5.91 2.36 -7.13
CA VAL A 122 -5.81 3.79 -6.82
C VAL A 122 -5.36 3.94 -5.37
N MET A 123 -4.23 4.61 -5.18
CA MET A 123 -3.77 5.04 -3.87
C MET A 123 -4.28 6.45 -3.58
N VAL A 124 -4.92 6.62 -2.42
CA VAL A 124 -5.34 7.93 -1.90
C VAL A 124 -4.28 8.43 -0.93
N THR A 125 -3.55 9.47 -1.36
CA THR A 125 -2.53 10.15 -0.55
C THR A 125 -3.08 11.41 0.11
N GLY A 126 -2.29 12.03 0.99
CA GLY A 126 -2.67 13.26 1.68
C GLY A 126 -3.77 13.06 2.74
N GLY A 127 -4.60 14.08 2.94
CA GLY A 127 -5.65 14.05 3.97
C GLY A 127 -5.06 13.80 5.37
N PRO A 128 -5.60 12.85 6.16
CA PRO A 128 -5.11 12.61 7.51
C PRO A 128 -3.84 11.75 7.57
N TRP A 129 -3.41 11.12 6.47
CA TRP A 129 -2.33 10.13 6.48
C TRP A 129 -0.96 10.71 6.88
N PRO A 130 -0.53 11.86 6.34
CA PRO A 130 0.74 12.46 6.74
C PRO A 130 0.81 12.76 8.24
N GLY A 131 -0.24 13.37 8.78
CA GLY A 131 -0.33 13.68 10.21
C GLY A 131 -0.34 12.43 11.09
N ARG A 132 -1.02 11.36 10.66
CA ARG A 132 -1.04 10.07 11.39
C ARG A 132 0.33 9.41 11.41
N LEU A 133 1.04 9.38 10.29
CA LEU A 133 2.38 8.81 10.17
C LEU A 133 3.39 9.59 11.02
N SER A 134 3.37 10.93 10.91
CA SER A 134 4.23 11.80 11.72
C SER A 134 3.98 11.59 13.22
N LYS A 135 2.70 11.62 13.66
CA LYS A 135 2.33 11.39 15.07
C LYS A 135 2.79 10.02 15.58
N MET A 136 2.60 8.98 14.78
CA MET A 136 3.00 7.61 15.14
C MET A 136 4.53 7.46 15.19
N CYS A 137 5.26 8.10 14.28
CA CYS A 137 6.72 8.15 14.31
C CYS A 137 7.24 8.81 15.59
N HIS A 138 6.71 9.98 15.95
CA HIS A 138 7.07 10.64 17.21
C HIS A 138 6.72 9.78 18.43
N GLY A 139 5.60 9.06 18.39
CA GLY A 139 5.24 8.08 19.42
C GLY A 139 6.33 7.02 19.59
N TYR A 140 6.81 6.42 18.50
CA TYR A 140 7.89 5.42 18.56
C TYR A 140 9.21 5.98 19.07
N VAL A 141 9.62 7.16 18.61
CA VAL A 141 10.85 7.80 19.08
C VAL A 141 10.77 8.08 20.57
N GLY A 142 9.65 8.63 21.04
CA GLY A 142 9.44 8.91 22.46
C GLY A 142 9.32 7.67 23.35
N GLU A 143 8.72 6.59 22.85
CA GLU A 143 8.54 5.34 23.61
C GLU A 143 9.82 4.50 23.72
N GLN A 144 10.57 4.37 22.62
CA GLN A 144 11.78 3.53 22.57
C GLN A 144 13.04 4.30 23.01
N GLY A 145 13.07 5.61 22.75
CA GLY A 145 14.24 6.46 22.94
C GLY A 145 15.22 6.42 21.77
N GLU A 146 15.80 7.58 21.49
CA GLU A 146 16.67 7.84 20.34
C GLU A 146 17.91 6.95 20.34
N ALA A 147 18.53 6.77 21.51
CA ALA A 147 19.73 5.94 21.66
C ALA A 147 19.46 4.46 21.33
N GLN A 148 18.29 3.93 21.72
CA GLN A 148 17.94 2.54 21.41
C GLN A 148 17.65 2.36 19.92
N ILE A 149 16.92 3.30 19.33
CA ILE A 149 16.62 3.31 17.89
C ILE A 149 17.92 3.39 17.08
N TYR A 150 18.82 4.32 17.42
CA TYR A 150 20.08 4.44 16.72
C TYR A 150 20.96 3.20 16.91
N GLY A 151 21.01 2.64 18.13
CA GLY A 151 21.69 1.38 18.39
C GLY A 151 21.13 0.21 17.58
N ALA A 152 19.81 0.14 17.37
CA ALA A 152 19.18 -0.87 16.52
C ALA A 152 19.50 -0.67 15.05
N HIS A 153 19.44 0.57 14.54
CA HIS A 153 19.89 0.92 13.19
C HIS A 153 21.33 0.43 12.93
N ARG A 154 22.25 0.65 13.88
CA ARG A 154 23.64 0.21 13.78
C ARG A 154 23.81 -1.31 13.74
N ARG A 155 22.86 -2.07 14.28
CA ARG A 155 22.82 -3.54 14.16
C ARG A 155 22.21 -4.01 12.83
N GLY A 156 21.49 -3.12 12.15
CA GLY A 156 20.99 -3.31 10.80
C GLY A 156 19.47 -3.14 10.68
N PRO A 157 18.95 -3.13 9.44
CA PRO A 157 17.53 -2.83 9.15
C PRO A 157 16.54 -3.77 9.84
N ALA A 158 16.90 -5.05 9.92
CA ALA A 158 16.08 -6.06 10.59
C ALA A 158 15.96 -5.78 12.10
N ALA A 159 17.05 -5.38 12.76
CA ALA A 159 17.03 -5.08 14.19
C ALA A 159 16.21 -3.82 14.49
N LEU A 160 16.28 -2.81 13.62
CA LEU A 160 15.45 -1.61 13.74
C LEU A 160 13.95 -1.95 13.56
N ARG A 161 13.61 -2.75 12.55
CA ARG A 161 12.23 -3.21 12.33
C ARG A 161 11.71 -4.05 13.50
N GLU A 162 12.55 -4.93 14.04
CA GLU A 162 12.18 -5.74 15.20
C GLU A 162 11.83 -4.85 16.41
N LEU A 163 12.71 -3.90 16.74
CA LEU A 163 12.52 -2.95 17.83
C LEU A 163 11.20 -2.16 17.67
N LEU A 164 10.94 -1.63 16.48
CA LEU A 164 9.80 -0.75 16.26
C LEU A 164 8.48 -1.52 16.06
N CYS A 165 8.51 -2.68 15.40
CA CYS A 165 7.30 -3.31 14.87
C CYS A 165 6.88 -4.60 15.59
N HIS A 166 7.82 -5.32 16.21
CA HIS A 166 7.59 -6.69 16.70
C HIS A 166 7.85 -6.92 18.19
N GLY A 167 8.26 -5.90 18.95
CA GLY A 167 8.39 -6.00 20.41
C GLY A 167 7.09 -6.42 21.12
N ASP A 168 7.12 -6.58 22.46
CA ASP A 168 5.99 -7.14 23.25
C ASP A 168 4.62 -6.44 23.06
N LYS A 169 4.62 -5.19 22.56
CA LYS A 169 3.41 -4.41 22.20
C LYS A 169 3.44 -3.91 20.75
N GLY A 170 4.23 -4.56 19.91
CA GLY A 170 4.50 -4.15 18.54
C GLY A 170 3.23 -4.19 17.69
N PRO A 171 3.03 -3.21 16.78
CA PRO A 171 1.88 -3.15 15.89
C PRO A 171 1.71 -4.38 14.99
N CYS A 172 2.77 -5.17 14.81
CA CYS A 172 2.78 -6.38 13.98
C CYS A 172 2.66 -7.68 14.80
N ALA A 173 2.60 -7.62 16.13
CA ALA A 173 2.54 -8.79 17.00
C ALA A 173 1.20 -9.56 16.93
N GLY A 174 0.17 -8.99 16.29
CA GLY A 174 -1.18 -9.58 16.19
C GLY A 174 -1.55 -10.20 14.82
N GLY A 175 -0.62 -10.27 13.86
CA GLY A 175 -0.95 -10.66 12.48
C GLY A 175 -0.94 -12.16 12.21
N LYS A 176 -2.00 -12.88 12.58
CA LYS A 176 -2.51 -13.89 11.63
C LYS A 176 -3.03 -13.09 10.44
N ALA A 177 -2.49 -13.34 9.25
CA ALA A 177 -3.05 -12.85 8.00
C ALA A 177 -4.58 -12.98 8.07
N GLY A 178 -5.30 -11.89 7.80
CA GLY A 178 -6.75 -11.83 7.82
C GLY A 178 -7.33 -13.04 7.09
N GLY A 179 -7.82 -14.00 7.87
CA GLY A 179 -8.68 -15.04 7.32
C GLY A 179 -9.96 -14.35 6.83
N PRO A 180 -10.54 -14.79 5.69
CA PRO A 180 -11.74 -14.17 5.16
C PRO A 180 -12.80 -14.06 6.25
N SER A 181 -13.34 -12.85 6.45
CA SER A 181 -14.55 -12.70 7.25
C SER A 181 -15.63 -13.59 6.63
N PRO A 182 -16.33 -14.43 7.40
CA PRO A 182 -17.39 -15.26 6.85
C PRO A 182 -18.44 -14.36 6.19
N PRO A 183 -18.98 -14.76 5.02
CA PRO A 183 -19.99 -13.97 4.34
C PRO A 183 -21.16 -13.75 5.30
N LYS A 184 -21.59 -12.48 5.45
CA LYS A 184 -22.81 -12.16 6.17
C LYS A 184 -23.94 -12.94 5.50
N ALA A 185 -24.51 -13.88 6.24
CA ALA A 185 -25.67 -14.63 5.81
C ALA A 185 -26.78 -13.62 5.46
N LEU A 186 -27.29 -13.73 4.24
CA LEU A 186 -28.50 -13.07 3.77
C LEU A 186 -29.64 -13.48 4.71
N GLN A 187 -30.01 -12.62 5.65
CA GLN A 187 -31.27 -12.76 6.38
C GLN A 187 -32.38 -12.24 5.47
N ASN A 188 -32.89 -13.18 4.67
CA ASN A 188 -34.22 -13.09 4.09
C ASN A 188 -35.17 -13.96 4.92
N GLU A 189 -36.46 -13.62 4.81
CA GLU A 189 -37.66 -14.23 5.41
C GLU A 189 -37.84 -13.88 6.92
N LEU A 190 -38.88 -13.17 7.37
CA LEU A 190 -40.29 -13.15 6.96
C LEU A 190 -40.95 -11.77 7.19
#